data_AF-A0A674C167-F1
#
_entry.id   AF-A0A674C167-F1
#
_cell.length_a   1.000
_cell.length_b   1.000
_cell.length_c   1.000
_cell.angle_alpha   90.00
_cell.angle_beta   90.00
_cell.angle_gamma   90.00
#
_symmetry.space_group_name_H-M   'P 1'
#
loop_
_entity.id
_entity.type
_entity.pdbx_description
1 polymer ?
#
loop_
_entity_poly.entity_id
_entity_poly.type
_entity_poly.pdbx_seq_one_letter_code
_entity_poly.pdbx_strand_id
1 'polypeptide(L)'
;IENTTPTEEEEVQYRLTLVGCLPVHPLTTMAMLPWVVAEIGRPRPGEREKPVGTVCLCVSASWVRCVWTEEVERDRRPWDPLTHTRAVLFECRPHSVIKLLHNSREPCSFGCLVRDARLCYCYVFQCQDSTCCSDTDMA
;
A
#
# COMPACT_ATOMS: atom_id res chain seq x y z
N ILE A 1 -18.08 38.29 -2.26
CA ILE A 1 -17.83 37.04 -1.52
C ILE A 1 -17.58 35.99 -2.59
N GLU A 2 -16.32 35.72 -2.85
CA GLU A 2 -15.89 34.79 -3.91
C GLU A 2 -16.10 33.37 -3.37
N ASN A 3 -16.97 32.62 -4.02
CA ASN A 3 -17.22 31.22 -3.66
C ASN A 3 -16.04 30.38 -4.16
N THR A 4 -15.06 30.14 -3.29
CA THR A 4 -14.00 29.14 -3.52
C THR A 4 -14.65 27.77 -3.45
N THR A 5 -14.98 27.18 -4.60
CA THR A 5 -15.28 25.75 -4.69
C THR A 5 -14.06 24.99 -4.17
N PRO A 6 -14.21 23.98 -3.29
CA PRO A 6 -13.09 23.14 -2.93
C PRO A 6 -12.59 22.50 -4.23
N THR A 7 -11.35 22.82 -4.61
CA THR A 7 -10.67 22.12 -5.69
C THR A 7 -10.65 20.64 -5.33
N GLU A 8 -11.47 19.83 -5.99
CA GLU A 8 -11.39 18.38 -5.92
C GLU A 8 -9.97 18.02 -6.37
N GLU A 9 -9.13 17.68 -5.40
CA GLU A 9 -7.75 17.30 -5.65
C GLU A 9 -7.76 15.99 -6.43
N GLU A 10 -7.15 15.97 -7.61
CA GLU A 10 -7.12 14.78 -8.45
C GLU A 10 -6.41 13.65 -7.69
N GLU A 11 -7.03 12.47 -7.66
CA GLU A 11 -6.48 11.27 -7.03
C GLU A 11 -6.43 10.10 -8.02
N VAL A 12 -5.37 9.30 -7.91
CA VAL A 12 -5.21 8.05 -8.65
C VAL A 12 -5.41 6.90 -7.69
N GLN A 13 -6.21 5.91 -8.09
CA GLN A 13 -6.55 4.75 -7.26
C GLN A 13 -5.99 3.48 -7.88
N TYR A 14 -5.36 2.65 -7.04
CA TYR A 14 -4.83 1.34 -7.42
C TYR A 14 -5.45 0.24 -6.57
N ARG A 15 -6.04 -0.78 -7.21
CA ARG A 15 -6.51 -1.99 -6.53
C ARG A 15 -5.38 -3.00 -6.43
N LEU A 16 -5.09 -3.39 -5.20
CA LEU A 16 -3.93 -4.22 -4.86
C LEU A 16 -4.36 -5.30 -3.88
N THR A 17 -3.52 -6.31 -3.75
CA THR A 17 -3.62 -7.34 -2.72
C THR A 17 -2.55 -7.09 -1.68
N LEU A 18 -2.91 -6.94 -0.41
CA LEU A 18 -1.94 -6.83 0.69
C LEU A 18 -1.39 -8.22 1.00
N VAL A 19 -0.10 -8.42 0.76
CA VAL A 19 0.62 -9.66 1.12
C VAL A 19 0.90 -9.67 2.62
N GLY A 20 1.29 -8.52 3.19
CA GLY A 20 1.47 -8.37 4.63
C GLY A 20 2.19 -7.06 4.99
N CYS A 21 2.45 -6.89 6.28
CA CYS A 21 3.22 -5.76 6.79
C CYS A 21 4.00 -6.10 8.06
N LEU A 22 5.08 -5.37 8.30
CA LEU A 22 5.87 -5.46 9.54
C LEU A 22 6.28 -4.06 10.02
N PRO A 23 6.26 -3.81 11.34
CA PRO A 23 6.89 -2.63 11.91
C PRO A 23 8.41 -2.74 11.75
N VAL A 24 9.05 -1.63 11.39
CA VAL A 24 10.49 -1.53 11.24
C VAL A 24 11.02 -0.28 11.93
N HIS A 25 12.31 -0.32 12.27
CA HIS A 25 12.96 0.81 12.93
C HIS A 25 13.10 2.00 11.97
N PRO A 26 13.01 3.26 12.44
CA PRO A 26 13.21 4.44 11.59
C PRO A 26 14.56 4.51 10.86
N LEU A 27 15.57 3.80 11.38
CA LEU A 27 16.91 3.68 10.80
C LEU A 27 17.05 2.52 9.80
N THR A 28 15.98 1.76 9.51
CA THR A 28 16.01 0.70 8.51
C THR A 28 16.45 1.28 7.16
N THR A 29 17.56 0.75 6.64
CA THR A 29 18.19 1.23 5.40
C THR A 29 17.76 0.38 4.21
N MET A 30 18.07 0.84 3.00
CA MET A 30 17.80 0.09 1.78
C MET A 30 18.37 -1.33 1.78
N ALA A 31 19.53 -1.55 2.37
CA ALA A 31 20.16 -2.86 2.42
C ALA A 31 19.39 -3.86 3.31
N MET A 32 18.62 -3.36 4.28
CA MET A 32 17.81 -4.20 5.17
C MET A 32 16.44 -4.55 4.58
N LEU A 33 15.88 -3.68 3.73
CA LEU A 33 14.51 -3.84 3.27
C LEU A 33 14.25 -5.11 2.44
N PRO A 34 15.15 -5.59 1.55
CA PRO A 34 14.95 -6.85 0.86
C PRO A 34 14.69 -8.03 1.82
N TRP A 35 15.37 -8.07 2.97
CA TRP A 35 15.14 -9.08 4.00
C TRP A 35 13.78 -8.92 4.68
N VAL A 36 13.38 -7.69 4.98
CA VAL A 36 12.06 -7.41 5.55
C VAL A 36 10.95 -7.85 4.60
N VAL A 37 11.06 -7.51 3.32
CA VAL A 37 10.08 -7.89 2.28
C VAL A 37 10.01 -9.41 2.12
N ALA A 38 11.16 -10.09 2.09
CA ALA A 38 11.22 -11.55 2.03
C ALA A 38 10.59 -12.21 3.28
N GLU A 39 10.76 -11.61 4.45
CA GLU A 39 10.16 -12.10 5.70
C GLU A 39 8.64 -11.90 5.72
N ILE A 40 8.14 -10.77 5.19
CA ILE A 40 6.70 -10.50 5.06
C ILE A 40 6.05 -11.53 4.12
N GLY A 41 6.71 -11.87 3.02
CA GLY A 41 6.21 -12.85 2.05
C GLY A 41 6.39 -14.31 2.48
N ARG A 42 7.13 -14.59 3.57
CA ARG A 42 7.41 -15.97 3.98
C ARG A 42 6.16 -16.62 4.58
N PRO A 43 5.74 -17.80 4.09
CA PRO A 43 4.66 -18.55 4.72
C PRO A 43 5.02 -18.96 6.14
N ARG A 44 4.08 -18.77 7.06
CA ARG A 44 4.22 -19.26 8.43
C ARG A 44 3.91 -20.76 8.49
N PRO A 45 4.62 -21.55 9.31
CA PRO A 45 4.35 -22.99 9.43
C PRO A 45 2.89 -23.22 9.88
N GLY A 46 2.08 -23.83 9.01
CA GLY A 46 0.67 -24.14 9.29
C GLY A 46 -0.35 -23.15 8.70
N GLU A 47 0.08 -21.99 8.19
CA GLU A 47 -0.74 -21.09 7.39
C GLU A 47 -0.47 -21.33 5.91
N ARG A 48 -1.51 -21.68 5.12
CA ARG A 48 -1.38 -21.64 3.67
C ARG A 48 -1.07 -20.20 3.26
N GLU A 49 -0.10 -20.00 2.37
CA GLU A 49 0.23 -18.73 1.72
C GLU A 49 -1.07 -18.04 1.28
N LYS A 50 -1.56 -17.11 2.08
CA LYS A 50 -2.77 -16.36 1.78
C LYS A 50 -2.45 -14.88 1.96
N PRO A 51 -2.66 -14.07 0.92
CA PRO A 51 -2.65 -12.64 1.11
C PRO A 51 -3.68 -12.24 2.17
N VAL A 52 -3.38 -11.18 2.91
CA VAL A 52 -4.21 -10.70 4.02
C VAL A 52 -5.58 -10.23 3.50
N GLY A 53 -5.63 -9.63 2.31
CA GLY A 53 -6.87 -9.24 1.63
C GLY A 53 -6.64 -8.18 0.55
N THR A 54 -7.73 -7.69 -0.03
CA THR A 54 -7.70 -6.67 -1.09
C THR A 54 -7.78 -5.26 -0.51
N VAL A 55 -6.98 -4.35 -1.06
CA VAL A 55 -6.86 -2.95 -0.62
C VAL A 55 -6.91 -1.99 -1.81
N CYS A 56 -7.32 -0.75 -1.56
CA CYS A 56 -7.21 0.36 -2.49
C CYS A 56 -6.12 1.30 -1.99
N LEU A 57 -5.12 1.57 -2.82
CA LEU A 57 -4.11 2.59 -2.60
C LEU A 57 -4.50 3.83 -3.41
N CYS A 58 -4.95 4.87 -2.71
CA CYS A 58 -5.30 6.15 -3.29
C CYS A 58 -4.12 7.12 -3.10
N VAL A 59 -3.76 7.83 -4.17
CA VAL A 59 -2.61 8.74 -4.23
C VAL A 59 -3.07 10.07 -4.76
N SER A 60 -2.83 11.14 -4.01
CA SER A 60 -3.06 12.52 -4.42
C SER A 60 -1.77 13.34 -4.27
N ALA A 61 -1.80 14.62 -4.66
CA ALA A 61 -0.63 15.48 -4.55
C ALA A 61 -0.24 15.76 -3.08
N SER A 62 -1.21 15.73 -2.16
CA SER A 62 -1.00 16.06 -0.76
C SER A 62 -1.01 14.87 0.21
N TRP A 63 -1.51 13.70 -0.22
CA TRP A 63 -1.65 12.52 0.64
C TRP A 63 -1.55 11.18 -0.12
N VAL A 64 -1.22 10.12 0.61
CA VAL A 64 -1.29 8.73 0.19
C VAL A 64 -2.06 7.97 1.25
N ARG A 65 -3.12 7.26 0.84
CA ARG A 65 -4.01 6.51 1.74
C ARG A 65 -4.19 5.09 1.24
N CYS A 66 -4.08 4.14 2.14
CA CYS A 66 -4.40 2.75 1.85
C CYS A 66 -5.60 2.31 2.67
N VAL A 67 -6.61 1.73 2.02
CA VAL A 67 -7.87 1.29 2.65
C VAL A 67 -8.23 -0.14 2.25
N TRP A 68 -8.90 -0.89 3.12
CA TRP A 68 -9.43 -2.22 2.80
C TRP A 68 -10.63 -2.14 1.83
N THR A 69 -10.64 -2.92 0.74
CA THR A 69 -11.74 -2.86 -0.23
C THR A 69 -13.02 -3.55 0.22
N GLU A 70 -12.93 -4.53 1.11
CA GLU A 70 -14.12 -5.25 1.61
C GLU A 70 -15.06 -4.34 2.40
N GLU A 71 -14.52 -3.28 2.99
CA GLU A 71 -15.31 -2.24 3.67
C GLU A 71 -15.83 -1.19 2.68
N VAL A 72 -15.09 -0.91 1.60
CA VAL A 72 -15.52 0.01 0.51
C VAL A 72 -16.64 -0.60 -0.35
N GLU A 73 -16.60 -1.90 -0.65
CA GLU A 73 -17.65 -2.57 -1.45
C GLU A 73 -18.93 -2.87 -0.66
N ARG A 74 -18.86 -2.93 0.68
CA ARG A 74 -20.05 -3.03 1.53
C ARG A 74 -20.84 -1.73 1.61
N ASP A 75 -20.25 -0.60 1.24
CA ASP A 75 -20.86 0.73 1.36
C ASP A 75 -21.25 1.32 0.00
N ARG A 76 -22.48 0.99 -0.42
CA ARG A 76 -23.37 1.98 -1.07
C ARG A 76 -24.03 2.93 -0.06
N ARG A 77 -23.58 2.95 1.21
CA ARG A 77 -24.11 3.84 2.24
C ARG A 77 -23.26 5.10 2.39
N PRO A 78 -23.80 6.16 3.01
CA PRO A 78 -23.05 7.39 3.22
C PRO A 78 -21.84 7.15 4.13
N TRP A 79 -20.72 7.77 3.79
CA TRP A 79 -19.48 7.86 4.59
C TRP A 79 -19.75 7.96 6.10
N ASP A 80 -19.28 6.98 6.89
CA ASP A 80 -19.27 7.03 8.36
C ASP A 80 -17.81 7.11 8.89
N PRO A 81 -17.46 8.14 9.69
CA PRO A 81 -16.13 8.31 10.29
C PRO A 81 -15.64 7.17 11.20
N LEU A 82 -16.55 6.43 11.84
CA LEU A 82 -16.19 5.38 12.81
C LEU A 82 -15.78 4.07 12.13
N THR A 83 -16.37 3.75 10.97
CA THR A 83 -15.93 2.64 10.11
C THR A 83 -14.71 3.03 9.28
N HIS A 84 -14.59 4.30 8.86
CA HIS A 84 -13.43 4.78 8.10
C HIS A 84 -12.09 4.63 8.83
N THR A 85 -12.07 4.84 10.15
CA THR A 85 -10.84 4.64 10.94
C THR A 85 -10.41 3.19 11.04
N ARG A 86 -11.32 2.23 10.79
CA ARG A 86 -11.03 0.79 10.77
C ARG A 86 -10.66 0.29 9.36
N ALA A 87 -11.18 0.95 8.33
CA ALA A 87 -10.88 0.68 6.92
C ALA A 87 -9.48 1.14 6.51
N VAL A 88 -8.99 2.23 7.09
CA VAL A 88 -7.72 2.86 6.72
C VAL A 88 -6.54 2.12 7.36
N LEU A 89 -5.69 1.54 6.52
CA LEU A 89 -4.42 0.93 6.92
C LEU A 89 -3.37 1.98 7.28
N PHE A 90 -3.27 3.03 6.48
CA PHE A 90 -2.48 4.22 6.77
C PHE A 90 -2.94 5.39 5.91
N GLU A 91 -2.66 6.60 6.40
CA GLU A 91 -2.69 7.83 5.64
C GLU A 91 -1.43 8.62 5.97
N CYS A 92 -0.72 9.09 4.95
CA CYS A 92 0.51 9.84 5.14
C CYS A 92 0.70 10.87 4.01
N ARG A 93 1.65 11.79 4.19
CA ARG A 93 2.07 12.67 3.10
C ARG A 93 2.88 11.86 2.07
N PRO A 94 2.86 12.20 0.77
CA PRO A 94 3.64 11.47 -0.24
C PRO A 94 5.14 11.38 0.09
N HIS A 95 5.73 12.43 0.67
CA HIS A 95 7.14 12.42 1.10
C HIS A 95 7.44 11.48 2.29
N SER A 96 6.42 10.96 2.95
CA SER A 96 6.55 9.95 4.03
C SER A 96 6.66 8.53 3.46
N VAL A 97 6.33 8.34 2.18
CA VAL A 97 6.63 7.11 1.44
C VAL A 97 8.08 7.17 1.00
N ILE A 98 8.92 6.37 1.65
CA ILE A 98 10.36 6.54 1.50
C ILE A 98 10.85 5.78 0.27
N LYS A 99 10.36 4.56 0.05
CA LYS A 99 10.91 3.62 -0.95
C LYS A 99 9.87 2.61 -1.42
N LEU A 100 9.90 2.39 -2.74
CA LEU A 100 9.26 1.27 -3.42
C LEU A 100 10.33 0.25 -3.78
N LEU A 101 10.11 -1.02 -3.42
CA LEU A 101 11.01 -2.11 -3.75
C LEU A 101 10.27 -3.09 -4.63
N HIS A 102 10.59 -3.09 -5.91
CA HIS A 102 10.16 -4.15 -6.81
C HIS A 102 11.07 -5.36 -6.62
N ASN A 103 10.46 -6.53 -6.48
CA ASN A 103 11.18 -7.77 -6.59
C ASN A 103 11.34 -8.07 -8.09
N SER A 104 12.56 -8.03 -8.63
CA SER A 104 12.78 -8.32 -10.05
C SER A 104 12.41 -9.75 -10.46
N ARG A 105 12.20 -10.65 -9.49
CA ARG A 105 11.70 -12.02 -9.72
C ARG A 105 10.18 -12.13 -9.67
N GLU A 106 9.50 -11.11 -9.13
CA GLU A 106 8.05 -11.02 -8.99
C GLU A 106 7.64 -9.60 -9.40
N PRO A 107 7.58 -9.30 -10.71
CA PRO A 107 7.44 -7.92 -11.21
C PRO A 107 6.14 -7.25 -10.80
N CYS A 108 5.15 -8.04 -10.38
CA CYS A 108 3.86 -7.57 -9.90
C CYS A 108 3.78 -7.43 -8.36
N SER A 109 4.88 -7.61 -7.62
CA SER A 109 4.93 -7.30 -6.18
C SER A 109 5.83 -6.10 -5.89
N PHE A 110 5.43 -5.30 -4.91
CA PHE A 110 6.24 -4.19 -4.45
C PHE A 110 6.10 -3.95 -2.94
N GLY A 111 7.22 -3.60 -2.31
CA GLY A 111 7.26 -3.16 -0.91
C GLY A 111 7.19 -1.64 -0.80
N CYS A 112 6.43 -1.12 0.16
CA CYS A 112 6.34 0.30 0.51
C CYS A 112 6.80 0.50 1.96
N LEU A 113 7.73 1.44 2.19
CA LEU A 113 8.11 1.88 3.52
C LEU A 113 7.44 3.22 3.86
N VAL A 114 6.55 3.21 4.84
CA VAL A 114 5.85 4.40 5.34
C VAL A 114 6.50 4.85 6.65
N ARG A 115 6.90 6.12 6.71
CA ARG A 115 7.49 6.72 7.91
C ARG A 115 6.41 7.34 8.80
N ASP A 116 6.45 7.01 10.08
CA ASP A 116 5.79 7.76 11.15
C ASP A 116 6.82 8.19 12.21
N ALA A 117 6.47 9.15 13.07
CA ALA A 117 7.37 9.86 13.97
C ALA A 117 8.08 8.95 14.99
N ARG A 118 7.50 7.79 15.30
CA ARG A 118 8.04 6.85 16.31
C ARG A 118 8.33 5.45 15.77
N LEU A 119 7.64 5.04 14.70
CA LEU A 119 7.73 3.71 14.11
C LEU A 119 7.57 3.84 12.59
N CYS A 120 8.26 2.99 11.83
CA CYS A 120 8.01 2.87 10.40
C CYS A 120 7.29 1.54 10.13
N TYR A 121 6.58 1.45 9.02
CA TYR A 121 5.97 0.20 8.58
C TYR A 121 6.39 -0.13 7.16
N CYS A 122 6.79 -1.38 6.95
CA CYS A 122 6.98 -1.93 5.61
C CYS A 122 5.74 -2.74 5.25
N TYR A 123 5.08 -2.35 4.16
CA TYR A 123 3.94 -3.05 3.57
C TYR A 123 4.38 -3.72 2.28
N VAL A 124 3.91 -4.93 1.99
CA VAL A 124 4.12 -5.60 0.70
C VAL A 124 2.79 -5.77 0.02
N PHE A 125 2.72 -5.27 -1.21
CA PHE A 125 1.54 -5.32 -2.06
C PHE A 125 1.82 -6.16 -3.31
N GLN A 126 0.76 -6.71 -3.86
CA GLN A 126 0.75 -7.41 -5.13
C GLN A 126 -0.31 -6.77 -6.04
N CYS A 127 0.07 -6.45 -7.27
CA CYS A 127 -0.84 -5.96 -8.30
C CYS A 127 -1.82 -7.07 -8.71
N GLN A 128 -3.08 -6.70 -8.95
CA GLN A 128 -4.10 -7.64 -9.42
C GLN A 128 -4.04 -7.85 -10.93
N ASP A 129 -3.57 -6.85 -11.67
CA ASP A 129 -3.44 -6.89 -13.12
C ASP A 129 -2.04 -7.38 -13.50
N SER A 130 -1.94 -8.54 -14.14
CA SER A 130 -0.69 -9.16 -14.58
C SER A 130 -0.05 -8.48 -15.80
N THR A 131 -0.49 -7.28 -16.19
CA THR A 131 0.13 -6.51 -17.28
C THR A 131 1.52 -5.98 -16.91
N CYS A 132 1.88 -5.97 -15.62
CA CYS A 132 3.26 -5.75 -15.14
C CYS A 132 4.25 -6.86 -15.53
N CYS A 133 3.79 -7.98 -16.11
CA CYS A 133 4.64 -9.10 -16.54
C CYS A 133 4.97 -9.12 -18.04
N SER A 134 4.60 -8.12 -18.85
CA SER A 134 5.14 -8.06 -20.22
C SER A 134 6.53 -7.45 -20.19
N ASP A 135 7.53 -8.30 -19.97
CA ASP A 135 8.86 -8.09 -20.52
C ASP A 135 8.73 -7.86 -22.03
N THR A 136 8.81 -6.60 -22.45
CA THR A 136 9.24 -6.24 -23.80
C THR A 136 10.35 -5.22 -23.66
N ASP A 137 11.57 -5.69 -23.42
CA ASP A 137 12.72 -5.40 -24.30
C ASP A 137 13.97 -6.17 -23.83
N MET A 138 14.11 -7.39 -24.33
CA MET A 138 15.42 -8.01 -24.58
C MET A 138 15.53 -8.19 -26.11
N ALA A 139 16.30 -7.30 -26.74
CA ALA A 139 17.08 -7.42 -27.99
C ALA A 139 16.93 -6.21 -28.92
#